data_AF-A0A2E4KZS6-F1
#
_entry.id   AF-A0A2E4KZS6-F1
#
_cell.length_a   1.000
_cell.length_b   1.000
_cell.length_c   1.000
_cell.angle_alpha   90.00
_cell.angle_beta   90.00
_cell.angle_gamma   90.00
#
_symmetry.space_group_name_H-M   'P 1'
#
loop_
_entity.id
_entity.type
_entity.pdbx_description
1 polymer ?
#
loop_
_entity_poly.entity_id
_entity_poly.type
_entity_poly.pdbx_seq_one_letter_code
_entity_poly.pdbx_strand_id
1 'polypeptide(L)' 'HEIDQRNSPKAPVGIGWQDPAERHGVLVNLGGALPSWFSQFDHLVEIVVQNPDVLKTTRANWKKLKFDGYPITQHDLRS' A
#
# COMPACT_ATOMS: atom_id res chain seq x y z
N HIS A 1 -0.49 -15.63 8.76
CA HIS A 1 -1.27 -14.50 8.20
C HIS A 1 -2.48 -14.30 9.08
N GLU A 2 -2.73 -13.08 9.55
CA GLU A 2 -3.86 -12.75 10.42
C GLU A 2 -4.58 -11.49 9.89
N ILE A 3 -5.90 -11.41 10.09
CA ILE A 3 -6.68 -10.22 9.77
C ILE A 3 -6.45 -9.21 10.91
N ASP A 4 -5.85 -8.06 10.61
CA ASP A 4 -5.53 -7.07 11.66
C ASP A 4 -6.82 -6.42 12.19
N GLN A 5 -7.17 -6.77 13.43
CA GLN A 5 -8.14 -6.07 14.26
C GLN A 5 -7.37 -5.46 15.43
N ARG A 6 -7.86 -4.36 16.04
CA ARG A 6 -7.20 -3.58 17.12
C ARG A 6 -6.59 -4.37 18.30
N ASN A 7 -6.84 -5.68 18.44
CA ASN A 7 -6.33 -6.58 19.49
C ASN A 7 -5.70 -7.89 18.95
N SER A 8 -5.33 -7.97 17.67
CA SER A 8 -4.69 -9.16 17.10
C SER A 8 -3.25 -9.35 17.61
N PRO A 9 -2.81 -10.58 17.94
CA PRO A 9 -1.41 -10.87 18.26
C PRO A 9 -0.47 -10.39 17.15
N LYS A 10 0.74 -9.96 17.56
CA LYS A 10 1.76 -9.37 16.66
C LYS A 10 2.22 -10.39 15.62
N ALA A 11 1.53 -10.43 14.48
CA ALA A 11 1.95 -11.20 13.32
C ALA A 11 2.97 -10.37 12.50
N PRO A 12 4.03 -10.99 11.95
CA PRO A 12 4.96 -10.29 11.06
C PRO A 12 4.30 -9.82 9.75
N VAL A 13 3.09 -10.32 9.44
CA VAL A 13 2.29 -9.94 8.27
C VAL A 13 0.85 -9.75 8.72
N GLY A 14 0.40 -8.49 8.77
CA GLY A 14 -1.00 -8.13 8.93
C GLY A 14 -1.70 -8.01 7.58
N ILE A 15 -2.94 -8.48 7.49
CA ILE A 15 -3.80 -8.30 6.31
C ILE A 15 -5.04 -7.54 6.76
N GLY A 16 -5.33 -6.41 6.13
CA GLY A 16 -6.47 -5.61 6.54
C GLY A 16 -6.75 -4.46 5.60
N TRP A 17 -7.91 -3.84 5.82
CA TRP A 17 -8.36 -2.63 5.13
C TRP A 17 -8.63 -1.49 6.11
N GLN A 18 -8.45 -1.75 7.41
CA GLN A 18 -8.59 -0.76 8.47
C GLN A 18 -7.23 -0.21 8.85
N ASP A 19 -7.27 0.84 9.67
CA ASP A 19 -6.10 1.43 10.25
C ASP A 19 -5.44 0.48 11.27
N PRO A 20 -4.22 -0.04 10.99
CA PRO A 20 -3.56 -1.02 11.83
C PRO A 20 -3.03 -0.39 13.13
N ALA A 21 -2.88 -1.21 14.17
CA ALA A 21 -2.34 -0.77 15.45
C ALA A 21 -0.85 -0.40 15.36
N GLU A 22 -0.08 -1.11 14.53
CA GLU A 22 1.32 -0.83 14.24
C GLU A 22 1.49 -0.41 12.78
N ARG A 23 2.22 0.68 12.55
CA ARG A 23 2.42 1.31 11.23
C ARG A 23 3.90 1.52 10.99
N HIS A 24 4.65 0.43 10.97
CA HIS A 24 6.09 0.43 10.70
C HIS A 24 6.42 -0.60 9.60
N GLY A 25 7.53 -0.44 8.90
CA GLY A 25 7.96 -1.34 7.84
C GLY A 25 7.27 -1.06 6.51
N VAL A 26 6.77 -2.11 5.85
CA VAL A 26 6.28 -2.04 4.46
C VAL A 26 4.76 -2.15 4.41
N LEU A 27 4.11 -1.17 3.79
CA LEU A 27 2.72 -1.26 3.36
C LEU A 27 2.65 -1.82 1.94
N VAL A 28 1.94 -2.93 1.76
CA VAL A 28 1.61 -3.46 0.43
C VAL A 28 0.18 -3.08 0.09
N ASN A 29 -0.01 -2.09 -0.77
CA ASN A 29 -1.31 -1.70 -1.28
C ASN A 29 -1.74 -2.61 -2.44
N LEU A 30 -2.78 -3.41 -2.21
CA LEU A 30 -3.34 -4.32 -3.22
C LEU A 30 -4.39 -3.64 -4.13
N GLY A 31 -4.78 -2.41 -3.81
CA GLY A 31 -5.71 -1.61 -4.61
C GLY A 31 -6.48 -0.59 -3.78
N GLY A 32 -7.12 0.36 -4.47
CA GLY A 32 -7.82 1.46 -3.82
C GLY A 32 -6.94 2.69 -3.61
N ALA A 33 -7.57 3.75 -3.10
CA ALA A 33 -6.88 4.99 -2.78
C ALA A 33 -5.95 4.79 -1.59
N LEU A 34 -4.84 5.55 -1.55
CA LEU A 34 -3.94 5.54 -0.41
C LEU A 34 -4.67 5.93 0.88
N PRO A 35 -4.61 5.11 1.94
CA PRO A 35 -5.14 5.48 3.25
C PRO A 35 -4.46 6.75 3.79
N SER A 36 -5.15 7.55 4.60
CA SER A 36 -4.55 8.78 5.17
C SER A 36 -3.31 8.53 6.04
N TRP A 37 -3.17 7.32 6.58
CA TRP A 37 -2.07 6.88 7.45
C TRP A 37 -0.91 6.20 6.69
N PHE A 38 -0.96 6.11 5.35
CA PHE A 38 0.05 5.38 4.56
C PHE A 38 1.48 5.87 4.79
N SER A 39 1.66 7.18 5.02
CA SER A 39 2.97 7.82 5.16
C SER A 39 3.68 7.51 6.48
N GLN A 40 3.04 6.75 7.37
CA GLN A 40 3.65 6.28 8.61
C GLN A 40 4.48 5.01 8.39
N PHE A 41 4.29 4.32 7.27
CA PHE A 41 5.14 3.21 6.87
C PHE A 41 6.45 3.70 6.24
N ASP A 42 7.52 2.92 6.42
CA ASP A 42 8.84 3.22 5.87
C ASP A 42 8.87 3.06 4.34
N HIS A 43 8.09 2.10 3.82
CA HIS A 43 7.97 1.83 2.40
C HIS A 43 6.53 1.53 1.98
N LEU A 44 6.21 1.94 0.76
CA LEU A 44 4.95 1.62 0.09
C LEU A 44 5.26 0.81 -1.17
N VAL A 45 4.59 -0.33 -1.32
CA VAL A 45 4.58 -1.13 -2.54
C VAL A 45 3.15 -1.19 -3.06
N GLU A 46 2.93 -0.81 -4.32
CA GLU A 46 1.62 -0.99 -4.97
C GLU A 46 1.72 -2.11 -6.02
N ILE A 47 0.71 -2.99 -6.06
CA ILE A 47 0.59 -4.00 -7.12
C ILE A 47 -0.24 -3.44 -8.28
N VAL A 48 0.37 -3.33 -9.45
CA VAL A 48 -0.27 -2.77 -10.65
C VAL A 48 -0.58 -3.88 -11.65
N VAL A 49 -1.86 -4.16 -11.87
CA VAL A 49 -2.33 -5.13 -12.87
C VAL A 49 -3.02 -4.45 -14.05
N GLN A 50 -3.13 -5.14 -15.20
CA GLN A 50 -3.76 -4.64 -16.43
C GLN A 50 -5.30 -4.63 -16.39
N ASN A 51 -5.88 -4.35 -15.22
CA ASN A 51 -7.31 -4.12 -15.05
C ASN A 51 -7.60 -2.61 -15.12
N PRO A 52 -8.59 -2.14 -15.92
CA PRO A 52 -8.84 -0.72 -16.11
C PRO A 52 -9.10 0.07 -14.81
N ASP A 53 -9.86 -0.48 -13.87
CA ASP A 53 -10.21 0.20 -12.61
C ASP A 53 -9.02 0.30 -11.67
N VAL A 54 -8.20 -0.77 -11.63
CA VAL A 54 -6.93 -0.77 -10.88
C VAL A 54 -5.96 0.24 -11.48
N LEU A 55 -5.82 0.29 -12.81
CA LEU A 55 -4.96 1.25 -13.49
C LEU A 55 -5.39 2.70 -13.24
N LYS A 56 -6.71 2.98 -13.24
CA LYS A 56 -7.23 4.31 -12.94
C LYS A 56 -6.80 4.76 -11.54
N THR A 57 -6.94 3.87 -10.55
CA THR A 57 -6.66 4.16 -9.15
C THR A 57 -5.15 4.30 -8.88
N THR A 58 -4.35 3.33 -9.31
CA THR A 58 -2.88 3.34 -9.15
C THR A 58 -2.23 4.52 -9.89
N ARG A 59 -2.76 4.94 -11.05
CA ARG A 59 -2.33 6.18 -11.71
C ARG A 59 -2.62 7.44 -10.88
N ALA A 60 -3.74 7.48 -10.16
CA ALA A 60 -4.06 8.60 -9.28
C ALA A 60 -3.12 8.63 -8.07
N ASN A 61 -2.86 7.47 -7.45
CA ASN A 61 -1.91 7.34 -6.35
C ASN A 61 -0.50 7.75 -6.79
N TRP A 62 -0.03 7.28 -7.94
CA TRP A 62 1.27 7.64 -8.50
C TRP A 62 1.42 9.15 -8.72
N LYS A 63 0.39 9.81 -9.28
CA LYS A 63 0.40 11.27 -9.45
C LYS A 63 0.52 12.00 -8.12
N LYS A 64 -0.21 11.56 -7.09
CA LYS A 64 -0.15 12.12 -5.74
C LYS A 64 1.25 11.94 -5.13
N LEU A 65 1.78 10.72 -5.15
CA LEU A 65 3.11 10.41 -4.60
C LEU A 65 4.20 11.23 -5.30
N LYS A 66 4.13 11.36 -6.62
CA LYS A 66 5.07 12.18 -7.39
C LYS A 66 4.95 13.67 -7.05
N PHE A 67 3.72 14.17 -6.91
CA PHE A 67 3.47 15.56 -6.53
C PHE A 67 4.00 15.88 -5.13
N ASP A 68 3.83 14.94 -4.19
CA ASP A 68 4.31 15.05 -2.80
C ASP A 68 5.85 14.84 -2.68
N GLY A 69 6.55 14.52 -3.77
CA GLY A 69 8.00 14.40 -3.81
C GLY A 69 8.57 13.07 -3.33
N TYR A 70 7.76 12.02 -3.22
CA TYR A 70 8.24 10.69 -2.84
C TYR A 70 9.16 10.08 -3.92
N PRO A 71 10.25 9.40 -3.53
CA PRO A 71 11.03 8.61 -4.47
C PRO A 71 10.21 7.40 -4.93
N ILE A 72 10.13 7.19 -6.25
CA ILE A 72 9.34 6.10 -6.84
C ILE A 72 10.24 5.25 -7.72
N THR A 73 10.27 3.94 -7.44
CA THR A 73 10.93 2.93 -8.26
C THR A 73 9.87 2.01 -8.89
N GLN A 74 10.02 1.68 -10.17
CA GLN A 74 9.15 0.73 -10.85
C GLN A 74 9.90 -0.59 -11.08
N HIS A 75 9.26 -1.70 -10.73
CA HIS A 75 9.76 -3.05 -10.99
C HIS A 75 8.79 -3.76 -11.92
N ASP A 76 9.28 -4.25 -13.06
CA ASP A 76 8.48 -5.11 -13.95
C ASP A 76 8.66 -6.57 -13.52
N LEU A 77 7.56 -7.23 -13.17
CA LEU A 77 7.52 -8.63 -12.75
C LEU A 77 7.04 -9.57 -13.87
N ARG A 78 6.91 -9.07 -15.11
CA ARG A 78 6.62 -9.89 -16.29
C ARG A 78 7.93 -10.48 -16.80
N SER A 79 8.40 -11.55 -16.16
CA SER A 79 9.48 -12.40 -16.69
C SER A 79 8.93 -13.47 -17.61
#